data_AF-A0A969XQG8-F1
#
_entry.id   AF-A0A969XQG8-F1
#
_cell.length_a   1.000
_cell.length_b   1.000
_cell.length_c   1.000
_cell.angle_alpha   90.00
_cell.angle_beta   90.00
_cell.angle_gamma   90.00
#
_symmetry.space_group_name_H-M   'P 1'
#
loop_
_entity.id
_entity.type
_entity.pdbx_description
1 polymer ?
#
loop_
_entity_poly.entity_id
_entity_poly.type
_entity_poly.pdbx_seq_one_letter_code
_entity_poly.pdbx_strand_id
1 'polypeptide(L)'
;FWDTSGLSGLYTLQLNVAAAGGVQQFAVQVLVDGTPPALSLLSPYNGQRISRSQQDYINIQVSAVDDTAMDRVEFYGNGQFLGYSTVAPYTKRWMLSSSGSTPEHDFDLEGVVEEPRGDELHRREVVMEGDRQVHIHTVHRDGQVIRTERVSRGPDGGIAWVVLGPDGQVLSSSEGGGGATRSIYVVAYDQAGNRVQSPTIEVQIVR
;
A
#
# COMPACT_ATOMS: atom_id res chain seq x y z
N PHE A 1 27.01 4.12 29.25
CA PHE A 1 26.18 4.54 28.12
C PHE A 1 26.64 5.92 27.68
N TRP A 2 26.73 6.17 26.38
CA TRP A 2 27.01 7.50 25.84
C TRP A 2 25.68 8.22 25.64
N ASP A 3 25.51 9.38 26.28
CA ASP A 3 24.35 10.24 26.10
C ASP A 3 24.60 11.14 24.88
N THR A 4 23.77 10.98 23.86
CA THR A 4 23.84 11.75 22.60
C THR A 4 22.82 12.88 22.56
N SER A 5 22.08 13.14 23.65
CA SER A 5 21.12 14.23 23.70
C SER A 5 21.81 15.59 23.53
N GLY A 6 21.32 16.38 22.57
CA GLY A 6 21.90 17.69 22.23
C GLY A 6 23.20 17.65 21.43
N LEU A 7 23.68 16.47 21.01
CA LEU A 7 24.79 16.34 20.08
C LEU A 7 24.27 16.25 18.63
N SER A 8 25.04 16.77 17.68
CA SER A 8 24.76 16.66 16.24
C SER A 8 26.08 16.73 15.46
N GLY A 9 26.18 15.92 14.40
CA GLY A 9 27.33 15.86 13.51
C GLY A 9 28.19 14.62 13.68
N LEU A 10 29.37 14.65 13.05
CA LEU A 10 30.31 13.52 13.03
C LEU A 10 31.22 13.53 14.26
N TYR A 11 31.14 12.47 15.06
CA TYR A 11 32.00 12.23 16.22
C TYR A 11 32.97 11.08 15.94
N THR A 12 34.15 11.13 16.58
CA THR A 12 35.08 10.00 16.61
C THR A 12 35.14 9.45 18.01
N LEU A 13 34.69 8.20 18.18
CA LEU A 13 34.88 7.47 19.42
C LEU A 13 36.26 6.82 19.39
N GLN A 14 37.13 7.25 20.30
CA GLN A 14 38.49 6.74 20.42
C GLN A 14 38.65 5.86 21.65
N LEU A 15 39.18 4.67 21.45
CA LEU A 15 39.62 3.77 22.52
C LEU A 15 41.15 3.75 22.56
N ASN A 16 41.70 4.13 23.71
CA ASN A 16 43.12 4.03 24.00
C ASN A 16 43.35 2.87 24.97
N VAL A 17 44.12 1.87 24.56
CA VAL A 17 44.49 0.70 25.39
C VAL A 17 45.97 0.80 25.72
N ALA A 18 46.30 1.01 26.99
CA ALA A 18 47.68 1.00 27.47
C ALA A 18 48.10 -0.42 27.87
N ALA A 19 49.20 -0.92 27.31
CA ALA A 19 49.82 -2.19 27.66
C ALA A 19 51.34 -2.00 27.87
N ALA A 20 52.03 -3.03 28.35
CA ALA A 20 53.47 -2.98 28.65
C ALA A 20 54.35 -2.59 27.44
N GLY A 21 53.83 -2.67 26.22
CA GLY A 21 54.50 -2.27 24.97
C GLY A 21 54.10 -0.91 24.40
N GLY A 22 53.26 -0.11 25.09
CA GLY A 22 52.80 1.20 24.63
C GLY A 22 51.27 1.34 24.59
N VAL A 23 50.78 2.38 23.91
CA VAL A 23 49.34 2.66 23.74
C VAL A 23 48.90 2.22 22.35
N GLN A 24 47.89 1.34 22.28
CA GLN A 24 47.15 1.04 21.06
C GLN A 24 45.92 1.93 20.97
N GLN A 25 45.62 2.41 19.77
CA GLN A 25 44.46 3.29 19.52
C GLN A 25 43.52 2.64 18.50
N PHE A 26 42.22 2.69 18.81
CA PHE A 26 41.14 2.31 17.90
C PHE A 26 40.19 3.50 17.78
N ALA A 27 39.67 3.74 16.59
CA ALA A 27 38.74 4.83 16.33
C ALA A 27 37.57 4.33 15.48
N VAL A 28 36.36 4.76 15.84
CA VAL A 28 35.14 4.57 15.04
C VAL A 28 34.47 5.92 14.85
N GLN A 29 34.08 6.21 13.62
CA GLN A 29 33.26 7.37 13.31
C GLN A 29 31.79 7.06 13.58
N VAL A 30 31.12 7.97 14.28
CA VAL A 30 29.70 7.89 14.56
C VAL A 30 29.05 9.19 14.15
N LEU A 31 28.08 9.10 13.25
CA LEU A 31 27.20 10.22 12.95
C LEU A 31 26.11 10.26 14.02
N VAL A 32 26.01 11.38 14.73
CA VAL A 32 24.90 11.65 15.63
C VAL A 32 23.98 12.63 14.91
N ASP A 33 22.77 12.18 14.64
CA ASP A 33 21.74 13.00 14.05
C ASP A 33 20.39 12.63 14.67
N GLY A 34 19.71 13.65 15.21
CA GLY A 34 18.39 13.54 15.81
C GLY A 34 17.35 14.41 15.11
N THR A 35 17.68 14.98 13.94
CA THR A 35 16.80 15.83 13.15
C THR A 35 16.11 14.97 12.10
N PRO A 36 14.77 14.83 12.11
CA PRO A 36 14.07 14.14 11.04
C PRO A 36 14.18 14.87 9.69
N PRO A 37 14.07 14.15 8.56
CA PRO A 37 14.04 14.79 7.25
C PRO A 37 12.92 15.82 7.10
N ALA A 38 13.12 16.79 6.22
CA ALA A 38 12.05 17.64 5.70
C ALA A 38 11.33 16.90 4.55
N LEU A 39 10.01 16.79 4.64
CA LEU A 39 9.19 15.98 3.71
C LEU A 39 7.99 16.77 3.16
N SER A 40 7.78 16.69 1.85
CA SER A 40 6.60 17.23 1.16
C SER A 40 6.13 16.30 0.05
N LEU A 41 4.83 15.97 0.06
CA LEU A 41 4.17 15.24 -1.01
C LEU A 41 3.72 16.26 -2.07
N LEU A 42 4.37 16.24 -3.24
CA LEU A 42 4.20 17.23 -4.31
C LEU A 42 3.03 16.88 -5.25
N SER A 43 2.87 15.60 -5.54
CA SER A 43 1.80 15.07 -6.37
C SER A 43 1.43 13.66 -5.92
N PRO A 44 0.15 13.26 -5.99
CA PRO A 44 -0.99 14.13 -6.27
C PRO A 44 -1.26 15.12 -5.11
N TYR A 45 -2.14 16.10 -5.28
CA TYR A 45 -2.56 16.97 -4.18
C TYR A 45 -3.91 16.53 -3.59
N ASN A 46 -4.20 16.96 -2.37
CA ASN A 46 -5.44 16.59 -1.69
C ASN A 46 -6.68 17.09 -2.46
N GLY A 47 -7.65 16.20 -2.66
CA GLY A 47 -8.85 16.43 -3.46
C GLY A 47 -8.65 16.36 -4.98
N GLN A 48 -7.44 16.03 -5.47
CA GLN A 48 -7.19 15.94 -6.92
C GLN A 48 -8.09 14.88 -7.57
N ARG A 49 -8.68 15.23 -8.72
CA ARG A 49 -9.43 14.31 -9.56
C ARG A 49 -8.53 13.68 -10.61
N ILE A 50 -8.55 12.37 -10.72
CA ILE A 50 -7.75 11.57 -11.66
C ILE A 50 -8.71 10.83 -12.57
N SER A 51 -8.72 11.17 -13.87
CA SER A 51 -9.58 10.50 -14.85
C SER A 51 -8.94 9.22 -15.36
N ARG A 52 -9.66 8.11 -15.24
CA ARG A 52 -9.27 6.81 -15.78
C ARG A 52 -9.26 6.79 -17.31
N SER A 53 -10.02 7.66 -17.97
CA SER A 53 -9.94 7.80 -19.43
C SER A 53 -8.58 8.30 -19.94
N GLN A 54 -7.79 8.94 -19.07
CA GLN A 54 -6.51 9.58 -19.42
C GLN A 54 -5.29 8.81 -18.89
N GLN A 55 -5.41 8.16 -17.73
CA GLN A 55 -4.31 7.42 -17.11
C GLN A 55 -4.79 6.32 -16.16
N ASP A 56 -4.13 5.16 -16.22
CA ASP A 56 -4.38 3.99 -15.36
C ASP A 56 -3.44 3.92 -14.15
N TYR A 57 -2.82 5.03 -13.76
CA TYR A 57 -1.95 5.09 -12.60
C TYR A 57 -1.96 6.47 -11.93
N ILE A 58 -1.54 6.49 -10.68
CA ILE A 58 -1.22 7.70 -9.91
C ILE A 58 0.30 7.82 -9.85
N ASN A 59 0.85 8.96 -10.25
CA ASN A 59 2.26 9.26 -10.06
C ASN A 59 2.46 10.03 -8.76
N ILE A 60 3.01 9.36 -7.75
CA ILE A 60 3.34 9.97 -6.47
C ILE A 60 4.72 10.59 -6.59
N GLN A 61 4.84 11.88 -6.31
CA GLN A 61 6.09 12.64 -6.35
C GLN A 61 6.34 13.29 -4.99
N VAL A 62 7.57 13.16 -4.50
CA VAL A 62 7.94 13.56 -3.15
C VAL A 62 9.23 14.36 -3.19
N SER A 63 9.26 15.46 -2.42
CA SER A 63 10.49 16.12 -2.01
C SER A 63 10.82 15.66 -0.60
N ALA A 64 11.98 15.04 -0.43
CA ALA A 64 12.52 14.68 0.87
C ALA A 64 13.99 15.11 0.91
N VAL A 65 14.36 15.87 1.94
CA VAL A 65 15.71 16.39 2.13
C VAL A 65 16.06 16.27 3.59
N ASP A 66 17.27 15.83 3.87
CA ASP A 66 17.81 15.73 5.21
C ASP A 66 19.08 16.59 5.31
N ASP A 67 19.45 17.03 6.52
CA ASP A 67 20.63 17.86 6.72
C ASP A 67 21.94 17.06 6.57
N THR A 68 21.86 15.74 6.73
CA THR A 68 23.01 14.85 6.69
C THR A 68 22.92 13.84 5.57
N ALA A 69 21.95 12.92 5.62
CA ALA A 69 21.81 11.87 4.62
C ALA A 69 20.44 11.20 4.67
N MET A 70 19.72 11.27 3.55
CA MET A 70 18.52 10.45 3.33
C MET A 70 18.86 8.95 3.28
N ASP A 71 17.98 8.12 3.84
CA ASP A 71 17.97 6.67 3.63
C ASP A 71 16.95 6.27 2.56
N ARG A 72 15.67 6.54 2.81
CA ARG A 72 14.60 6.18 1.87
C ARG A 72 13.32 6.97 2.07
N VAL A 73 12.48 6.94 1.04
CA VAL A 73 11.07 7.34 1.09
C VAL A 73 10.20 6.11 0.82
N GLU A 74 9.29 5.82 1.74
CA GLU A 74 8.27 4.77 1.64
C GLU A 74 6.94 5.37 1.18
N PHE A 75 6.23 4.64 0.32
CA PHE A 75 4.98 5.07 -0.30
C PHE A 75 3.83 4.17 0.12
N TYR A 76 2.71 4.78 0.52
CA TYR A 76 1.52 4.06 0.97
C TYR A 76 0.29 4.51 0.21
N GLY A 77 -0.57 3.55 -0.16
CA GLY A 77 -1.85 3.78 -0.83
C GLY A 77 -2.94 2.95 -0.18
N ASN A 78 -4.04 3.58 0.24
CA ASN A 78 -5.11 2.95 1.02
C ASN A 78 -4.59 2.19 2.26
N GLY A 79 -3.59 2.75 2.93
CA GLY A 79 -2.92 2.13 4.09
C GLY A 79 -1.99 0.95 3.75
N GLN A 80 -1.88 0.54 2.48
CA GLN A 80 -1.00 -0.54 2.04
C GLN A 80 0.35 -0.01 1.58
N PHE A 81 1.41 -0.76 1.90
CA PHE A 81 2.76 -0.45 1.43
C PHE A 81 2.88 -0.70 -0.08
N LEU A 82 3.26 0.33 -0.83
CA LEU A 82 3.43 0.26 -2.28
C LEU A 82 4.90 -0.01 -2.65
N GLY A 83 5.85 0.28 -1.77
CA GLY A 83 7.28 0.19 -1.99
C GLY A 83 8.02 1.43 -1.50
N TYR A 84 9.32 1.50 -1.80
CA TYR A 84 10.18 2.60 -1.38
C TYR A 84 11.14 3.04 -2.50
N SER A 85 11.76 4.21 -2.34
CA SER A 85 12.88 4.69 -3.16
C SER A 85 14.00 5.20 -2.26
N THR A 86 15.25 4.88 -2.59
CA THR A 86 16.47 5.30 -1.88
C THR A 86 17.22 6.42 -2.59
N VAL A 87 16.78 6.82 -3.80
CA VAL A 87 17.48 7.81 -4.63
C VAL A 87 16.48 8.83 -5.17
N ALA A 88 16.86 10.12 -5.11
CA ALA A 88 16.08 11.19 -5.71
C ALA A 88 16.18 11.17 -7.26
N PRO A 89 15.12 11.53 -8.00
CA PRO A 89 13.83 12.01 -7.52
C PRO A 89 12.96 10.88 -6.92
N TYR A 90 12.40 11.13 -5.72
CA TYR A 90 11.55 10.16 -5.04
C TYR A 90 10.18 10.11 -5.69
N THR A 91 9.97 9.07 -6.49
CA THR A 91 8.71 8.89 -7.22
C THR A 91 8.21 7.46 -7.12
N LYS A 92 6.90 7.29 -7.15
CA LYS A 92 6.26 5.99 -7.20
C LYS A 92 5.06 6.00 -8.14
N ARG A 93 5.12 5.13 -9.14
CA ARG A 93 3.96 4.81 -9.98
C ARG A 93 3.08 3.80 -9.26
N TRP A 94 1.89 4.23 -8.85
CA TRP A 94 0.86 3.36 -8.27
C TRP A 94 -0.18 3.04 -9.34
N MET A 95 -0.17 1.81 -9.86
CA MET A 95 -1.15 1.37 -10.85
C MET A 95 -2.56 1.38 -10.23
N LEU A 96 -3.49 2.07 -10.89
CA LEU A 96 -4.91 1.94 -10.63
C LEU A 96 -5.32 0.63 -11.29
N SER A 97 -5.22 -0.47 -10.58
CA SER A 97 -5.73 -1.75 -11.08
C SER A 97 -7.17 -1.52 -11.56
N SER A 98 -7.39 -1.56 -12.88
CA SER A 98 -8.53 -2.33 -13.37
C SER A 98 -8.31 -3.69 -12.76
N SER A 99 -9.27 -4.25 -12.04
CA SER A 99 -9.26 -5.70 -11.83
C SER A 99 -8.98 -6.32 -13.20
N GLY A 100 -7.73 -6.78 -13.36
CA GLY A 100 -7.22 -7.30 -14.60
C GLY A 100 -8.04 -8.54 -14.88
N SER A 101 -8.61 -8.60 -16.08
CA SER A 101 -9.53 -9.64 -16.54
C SER A 101 -10.65 -9.93 -15.54
N THR A 102 -11.88 -9.52 -15.84
CA THR A 102 -13.00 -10.41 -15.51
C THR A 102 -12.58 -11.81 -15.96
N PRO A 103 -12.40 -12.83 -15.09
CA PRO A 103 -12.99 -14.09 -15.51
C PRO A 103 -14.44 -13.71 -15.80
N GLU A 104 -14.93 -13.97 -16.99
CA GLU A 104 -16.28 -13.59 -17.42
C GLU A 104 -17.27 -13.94 -16.31
N HIS A 105 -17.60 -12.97 -15.45
CA HIS A 105 -18.59 -13.15 -14.40
C HIS A 105 -19.90 -13.00 -15.12
N ASP A 106 -20.41 -14.14 -15.54
CA ASP A 106 -21.71 -14.21 -16.17
C ASP A 106 -22.75 -13.71 -15.16
N PHE A 107 -23.31 -12.53 -15.46
CA PHE A 107 -24.42 -11.93 -14.71
C PHE A 107 -25.78 -12.41 -15.23
N ASP A 108 -25.79 -13.20 -16.30
CA ASP A 108 -26.98 -13.70 -16.97
C ASP A 108 -27.19 -15.20 -16.70
N LEU A 109 -26.61 -15.73 -15.61
CA LEU A 109 -26.87 -17.09 -15.14
C LEU A 109 -28.38 -17.28 -14.90
N GLU A 110 -28.98 -18.25 -15.60
CA GLU A 110 -30.41 -18.60 -15.44
C GLU A 110 -30.71 -19.36 -14.13
N GLY A 111 -29.72 -19.57 -13.27
CA GLY A 111 -29.86 -20.23 -11.98
C GLY A 111 -28.53 -20.53 -11.29
N VAL A 112 -28.59 -21.40 -10.29
CA VAL A 112 -27.41 -21.87 -9.56
C VAL A 112 -26.64 -22.87 -10.42
N VAL A 113 -25.34 -22.64 -10.60
CA VAL A 113 -24.41 -23.53 -11.30
C VAL A 113 -23.44 -24.14 -10.32
N GLU A 114 -23.42 -25.47 -10.24
CA GLU A 114 -22.49 -26.23 -9.40
C GLU A 114 -21.52 -27.03 -10.27
N GLU A 115 -20.23 -26.88 -10.02
CA GLU A 115 -19.16 -27.50 -10.80
C GLU A 115 -18.11 -28.11 -9.86
N PRO A 116 -17.99 -29.45 -9.79
CA PRO A 116 -16.93 -30.09 -9.03
C PRO A 116 -15.58 -29.98 -9.75
N ARG A 117 -14.51 -29.65 -9.00
CA ARG A 117 -13.13 -29.53 -9.47
C ARG A 117 -12.18 -30.19 -8.47
N GLY A 118 -11.84 -31.45 -8.71
CA GLY A 118 -11.03 -32.23 -7.77
C GLY A 118 -11.78 -32.44 -6.44
N ASP A 119 -11.18 -32.00 -5.33
CA ASP A 119 -11.76 -32.00 -3.98
C ASP A 119 -12.64 -30.78 -3.68
N GLU A 120 -12.75 -29.84 -4.61
CA GLU A 120 -13.54 -28.61 -4.46
C GLU A 120 -14.88 -28.67 -5.21
N LEU A 121 -15.90 -28.03 -4.65
CA LEU A 121 -17.16 -27.73 -5.33
C LEU A 121 -17.27 -26.22 -5.53
N HIS A 122 -17.37 -25.80 -6.78
CA HIS A 122 -17.58 -24.41 -7.16
C HIS A 122 -19.07 -24.17 -7.39
N ARG A 123 -19.70 -23.36 -6.55
CA ARG A 123 -21.10 -22.94 -6.69
C ARG A 123 -21.16 -21.48 -7.11
N ARG A 124 -21.84 -21.19 -8.22
CA ARG A 124 -22.04 -19.84 -8.77
C ARG A 124 -23.53 -19.53 -8.89
N GLU A 125 -23.92 -18.30 -8.57
CA GLU A 125 -25.28 -17.81 -8.76
C GLU A 125 -25.27 -16.30 -8.99
N VAL A 126 -26.35 -15.77 -9.56
CA VAL A 126 -26.57 -14.33 -9.66
C VAL A 126 -27.85 -13.99 -8.90
N VAL A 127 -27.76 -13.03 -8.00
CA VAL A 127 -28.90 -12.52 -7.22
C VAL A 127 -29.06 -11.03 -7.44
N MET A 128 -30.29 -10.53 -7.26
CA MET A 128 -30.54 -9.09 -7.19
C MET A 128 -30.47 -8.63 -5.75
N GLU A 129 -29.60 -7.66 -5.46
CA GLU A 129 -29.54 -6.97 -4.17
C GLU A 129 -29.86 -5.48 -4.40
N GLY A 130 -31.12 -5.11 -4.18
CA GLY A 130 -31.63 -3.79 -4.55
C GLY A 130 -31.66 -3.62 -6.07
N ASP A 131 -30.99 -2.58 -6.58
CA ASP A 131 -30.84 -2.28 -8.02
C ASP A 131 -29.56 -2.87 -8.63
N ARG A 132 -28.81 -3.66 -7.85
CA ARG A 132 -27.53 -4.25 -8.27
C ARG A 132 -27.71 -5.73 -8.54
N GLN A 133 -27.11 -6.22 -9.62
CA GLN A 133 -26.89 -7.65 -9.81
C GLN A 133 -25.64 -8.06 -9.05
N VAL A 134 -25.67 -9.19 -8.36
CA VAL A 134 -24.54 -9.70 -7.60
C VAL A 134 -24.25 -11.12 -8.04
N HIS A 135 -23.14 -11.31 -8.75
CA HIS A 135 -22.58 -12.61 -9.03
C HIS A 135 -21.87 -13.11 -7.78
N ILE A 136 -22.21 -14.31 -7.31
CA ILE A 136 -21.65 -14.93 -6.12
C ILE A 136 -20.96 -16.22 -6.56
N HIS A 137 -19.69 -16.39 -6.20
CA HIS A 137 -18.94 -17.63 -6.39
C HIS A 137 -18.44 -18.14 -5.03
N THR A 138 -18.99 -19.25 -4.58
CA THR A 138 -18.58 -19.94 -3.36
C THR A 138 -17.79 -21.19 -3.70
N VAL A 139 -16.66 -21.38 -3.05
CA VAL A 139 -15.87 -22.62 -3.14
C VAL A 139 -16.05 -23.40 -1.84
N HIS A 140 -16.42 -24.66 -1.97
CA HIS A 140 -16.49 -25.60 -0.87
C HIS A 140 -15.38 -26.65 -1.00
N ARG A 141 -14.85 -27.11 0.13
CA ARG A 141 -13.98 -28.28 0.22
C ARG A 141 -14.46 -29.11 1.40
N ASP A 142 -14.66 -30.42 1.19
CA ASP A 142 -15.21 -31.33 2.22
C ASP A 142 -16.54 -30.82 2.85
N GLY A 143 -17.36 -30.15 2.05
CA GLY A 143 -18.64 -29.56 2.49
C GLY A 143 -18.52 -28.22 3.23
N GLN A 144 -17.32 -27.77 3.58
CA GLN A 144 -17.10 -26.47 4.24
C GLN A 144 -16.79 -25.38 3.21
N VAL A 145 -17.29 -24.16 3.45
CA VAL A 145 -16.93 -22.99 2.64
C VAL A 145 -15.47 -22.64 2.91
N ILE A 146 -14.66 -22.55 1.85
CA ILE A 146 -13.28 -22.07 1.97
C ILE A 146 -13.17 -20.60 1.57
N ARG A 147 -14.02 -20.13 0.65
CA ARG A 147 -14.01 -18.77 0.13
C ARG A 147 -15.33 -18.42 -0.55
N THR A 148 -15.76 -17.17 -0.42
CA THR A 148 -16.86 -16.60 -1.21
C THR A 148 -16.41 -15.32 -1.90
N GLU A 149 -16.52 -15.23 -3.21
CA GLU A 149 -16.37 -14.01 -3.98
C GLU A 149 -17.75 -13.47 -4.35
N ARG A 150 -17.96 -12.17 -4.19
CA ARG A 150 -19.19 -11.48 -4.58
C ARG A 150 -18.82 -10.31 -5.46
N VAL A 151 -19.38 -10.23 -6.66
CA VAL A 151 -19.15 -9.15 -7.62
C VAL A 151 -20.50 -8.49 -7.93
N SER A 152 -20.68 -7.24 -7.51
CA SER A 152 -21.88 -6.45 -7.77
C SER A 152 -21.72 -5.57 -9.01
N ARG A 153 -22.75 -5.50 -9.85
CA ARG A 153 -22.91 -4.61 -11.00
C ARG A 153 -24.10 -3.68 -10.76
N GLY A 154 -23.83 -2.39 -10.65
CA GLY A 154 -24.87 -1.36 -10.52
C GLY A 154 -25.51 -0.96 -11.85
N PRO A 155 -26.61 -0.18 -11.82
CA PRO A 155 -27.33 0.25 -13.02
C PRO A 155 -26.48 1.12 -13.98
N ASP A 156 -25.46 1.79 -13.45
CA ASP A 156 -24.49 2.60 -14.20
C ASP A 156 -23.39 1.76 -14.87
N GLY A 157 -23.47 0.43 -14.77
CA GLY A 157 -22.42 -0.50 -15.18
C GLY A 157 -21.24 -0.56 -14.21
N GLY A 158 -21.32 0.09 -13.05
CA GLY A 158 -20.26 0.10 -12.06
C GLY A 158 -20.10 -1.23 -11.34
N ILE A 159 -18.88 -1.76 -11.32
CA ILE A 159 -18.55 -3.02 -10.67
C ILE A 159 -17.95 -2.76 -9.27
N ALA A 160 -18.35 -3.56 -8.28
CA ALA A 160 -17.71 -3.72 -6.98
C ALA A 160 -17.49 -5.20 -6.71
N TRP A 161 -16.48 -5.59 -5.92
CA TRP A 161 -16.31 -6.96 -5.50
C TRP A 161 -15.88 -7.06 -4.02
N VAL A 162 -16.14 -8.21 -3.41
CA VAL A 162 -15.65 -8.58 -2.07
C VAL A 162 -15.35 -10.07 -2.03
N VAL A 163 -14.22 -10.42 -1.43
CA VAL A 163 -13.80 -11.78 -1.13
C VAL A 163 -13.90 -11.99 0.37
N LEU A 164 -14.65 -13.00 0.76
CA LEU A 164 -14.92 -13.42 2.13
C LEU A 164 -14.23 -14.76 2.42
N GLY A 165 -13.75 -14.90 3.66
CA GLY A 165 -13.26 -16.15 4.19
C GLY A 165 -14.39 -17.08 4.66
N PRO A 166 -14.03 -18.26 5.19
CA PRO A 166 -14.98 -19.27 5.68
C PRO A 166 -16.01 -18.74 6.67
N ASP A 167 -15.60 -17.82 7.55
CA ASP A 167 -16.43 -17.27 8.62
C ASP A 167 -17.09 -15.94 8.23
N GLY A 168 -17.06 -15.60 6.93
CA GLY A 168 -17.60 -14.34 6.42
C GLY A 168 -16.71 -13.12 6.67
N GLN A 169 -15.49 -13.29 7.20
CA GLN A 169 -14.55 -12.17 7.35
C GLN A 169 -14.14 -11.65 5.97
N VAL A 170 -14.04 -10.32 5.83
CA VAL A 170 -13.54 -9.71 4.59
C VAL A 170 -12.05 -9.99 4.46
N LEU A 171 -11.68 -10.75 3.43
CA LEU A 171 -10.28 -10.99 3.07
C LEU A 171 -9.78 -9.92 2.10
N SER A 172 -10.65 -9.42 1.22
CA SER A 172 -10.32 -8.38 0.25
C SER A 172 -11.59 -7.78 -0.37
N SER A 173 -11.57 -6.53 -0.84
CA SER A 173 -12.71 -5.92 -1.53
C SER A 173 -12.26 -4.81 -2.50
N SER A 174 -13.10 -4.52 -3.49
CA SER A 174 -13.08 -3.23 -4.18
C SER A 174 -14.22 -2.36 -3.69
N GLU A 175 -13.90 -1.15 -3.25
CA GLU A 175 -14.86 -0.08 -3.06
C GLU A 175 -15.41 0.33 -4.44
N GLY A 176 -16.59 -0.19 -4.82
CA GLY A 176 -17.12 0.00 -6.15
C GLY A 176 -18.03 1.22 -6.31
N GLY A 177 -18.12 1.67 -7.56
CA GLY A 177 -19.31 2.34 -8.11
C GLY A 177 -19.56 3.78 -7.68
N GLY A 178 -18.70 4.71 -8.14
CA GLY A 178 -18.87 6.15 -7.97
C GLY A 178 -17.61 6.76 -7.39
N GLY A 179 -16.84 7.49 -8.21
CA GLY A 179 -15.70 8.28 -7.75
C GLY A 179 -14.85 7.65 -6.65
N ALA A 180 -14.09 6.58 -6.90
CA ALA A 180 -13.37 5.91 -5.82
C ALA A 180 -12.33 6.86 -5.21
N THR A 181 -12.41 7.15 -3.91
CA THR A 181 -11.38 7.90 -3.21
C THR A 181 -10.18 6.99 -2.95
N ARG A 182 -8.96 7.49 -3.19
CA ARG A 182 -7.71 6.82 -2.83
C ARG A 182 -6.98 7.65 -1.80
N SER A 183 -6.61 7.05 -0.68
CA SER A 183 -5.77 7.73 0.31
C SER A 183 -4.29 7.45 0.05
N ILE A 184 -3.45 8.48 0.20
CA ILE A 184 -2.01 8.40 -0.03
C ILE A 184 -1.29 9.12 1.09
N TYR A 185 -0.23 8.51 1.60
CA TYR A 185 0.76 9.19 2.44
C TYR A 185 2.15 8.58 2.17
N VAL A 186 3.19 9.29 2.60
CA VAL A 186 4.58 8.87 2.44
C VAL A 186 5.33 9.03 3.76
N VAL A 187 6.37 8.23 3.96
CA VAL A 187 7.24 8.28 5.14
C VAL A 187 8.69 8.40 4.67
N ALA A 188 9.42 9.40 5.15
CA ALA A 188 10.84 9.58 4.88
C ALA A 188 11.67 9.14 6.08
N TYR A 189 12.83 8.53 5.80
CA TYR A 189 13.82 8.07 6.76
C TYR A 189 15.19 8.65 6.39
N ASP A 190 15.97 9.03 7.39
CA ASP A 190 17.41 9.31 7.26
C ASP A 190 18.26 8.08 7.64
N GLN A 191 19.58 8.19 7.45
CA GLN A 191 20.56 7.15 7.80
C GLN A 191 20.74 6.96 9.32
N ALA A 192 20.35 7.94 10.15
CA ALA A 192 20.39 7.84 11.61
C ALA A 192 19.14 7.14 12.18
N GLY A 193 18.13 6.90 11.35
CA GLY A 193 16.88 6.24 11.68
C GLY A 193 15.77 7.18 12.14
N ASN A 194 15.94 8.51 12.06
CA ASN A 194 14.80 9.40 12.28
C ASN A 194 13.84 9.31 11.09
N ARG A 195 12.56 9.63 11.35
CA ARG A 195 11.52 9.53 10.34
C ARG A 195 10.49 10.65 10.47
N VAL A 196 9.88 10.98 9.34
CA VAL A 196 8.72 11.88 9.27
C VAL A 196 7.68 11.30 8.31
N GLN A 197 6.41 11.49 8.63
CA GLN A 197 5.29 11.09 7.78
C GLN A 197 4.59 12.34 7.22
N SER A 198 4.19 12.31 5.94
CA SER A 198 3.35 13.36 5.36
C SER A 198 1.92 13.32 5.92
N PRO A 199 1.15 14.42 5.83
CA PRO A 199 -0.29 14.32 5.92
C PRO A 199 -0.83 13.28 4.92
N THR A 200 -1.92 12.60 5.29
CA THR A 200 -2.68 11.77 4.36
C THR A 200 -3.50 12.67 3.45
N ILE A 201 -3.38 12.43 2.14
CA ILE A 201 -4.21 13.09 1.14
C ILE A 201 -5.20 12.09 0.55
N GLU A 202 -6.30 12.61 0.02
CA GLU A 202 -7.31 11.85 -0.69
C GLU A 202 -7.38 12.33 -2.14
N VAL A 203 -7.48 11.41 -3.09
CA VAL A 203 -7.72 11.72 -4.50
C VAL A 203 -8.96 11.01 -5.01
N GLN A 204 -9.70 11.66 -5.90
CA GLN A 204 -10.93 11.12 -6.47
C GLN A 204 -10.64 10.50 -7.84
N ILE A 205 -10.97 9.22 -8.00
CA ILE A 205 -10.85 8.53 -9.28
C ILE A 205 -12.15 8.69 -10.06
N VAL A 206 -12.12 9.49 -11.12
CA VAL A 206 -13.28 9.74 -11.99
C VAL A 206 -13.17 8.92 -13.28
N ARG A 207 -14.30 8.57 -13.89
CA ARG A 207 -14.33 7.88 -15.20
C ARG A 207 -14.01 8.87 -16.31
#